data_AF-A0A7C6BBW4-F1
#
_entry.id   AF-A0A7C6BBW4-F1
#
_cell.length_a   1.000
_cell.length_b   1.000
_cell.length_c   1.000
_cell.angle_alpha   90.00
_cell.angle_beta   90.00
_cell.angle_gamma   90.00
#
_symmetry.space_group_name_H-M   'P 1'
#
loop_
_entity.id
_entity.type
_entity.pdbx_description
1 polymer ?
#
loop_
_entity_poly.entity_id
_entity_poly.type
_entity_poly.pdbx_seq_one_letter_code
_entity_poly.pdbx_strand_id
1 'polypeptide(L)'
;TARKLGMQSTANAARGTSGGPSPSVTNVTLTPGVQSPDALLRDMGTGLMITSFMGSTINPTTGEYSRGASGFWVENGEIAYPVNECTIAGNLRDMLARIIPSNDAEPHLSRRVPSILLDGMVLAGA
;
A
#
# COMPACT_ATOMS: atom_id res chain seq x y z
N THR A 1 19.03 -1.43 -19.56
CA THR A 1 18.84 -2.49 -18.56
C THR A 1 18.55 -3.84 -19.18
N ALA A 2 17.42 -4.04 -19.89
CA ALA A 2 17.03 -5.34 -20.46
C ALA A 2 18.14 -6.09 -21.23
N ARG A 3 18.82 -5.43 -22.19
CA ARG A 3 19.95 -6.03 -22.92
C ARG A 3 21.07 -6.56 -22.02
N LYS A 4 21.40 -5.85 -20.94
CA LYS A 4 22.44 -6.28 -19.97
C LYS A 4 22.01 -7.51 -19.18
N LEU A 5 20.71 -7.75 -19.04
CA LEU A 5 20.12 -8.91 -18.37
C LEU A 5 19.75 -10.04 -19.34
N GLY A 6 20.05 -9.91 -20.64
CA GLY A 6 19.62 -10.88 -21.66
C GLY A 6 18.10 -10.92 -21.89
N MET A 7 17.37 -9.88 -21.49
CA MET A 7 15.91 -9.80 -21.58
C MET A 7 15.46 -8.85 -22.69
N GLN A 8 14.19 -9.00 -23.09
CA GLN A 8 13.51 -8.04 -23.96
C GLN A 8 13.06 -6.79 -23.19
N SER A 9 12.90 -5.68 -23.91
CA SER A 9 12.35 -4.44 -23.34
C SER A 9 10.89 -4.64 -22.96
N THR A 10 10.50 -4.16 -21.78
CA THR A 10 9.10 -4.12 -21.33
C THR A 10 8.40 -2.79 -21.66
N ALA A 11 9.06 -1.90 -22.41
CA ALA A 11 8.59 -0.55 -22.74
C ALA A 11 8.31 0.37 -21.52
N ASN A 12 8.94 0.09 -20.37
CA ASN A 12 8.80 0.87 -19.13
C ASN A 12 9.87 1.96 -18.96
N ALA A 13 10.42 2.53 -20.04
CA ALA A 13 11.41 3.59 -19.93
C ALA A 13 10.74 4.94 -19.67
N ALA A 14 11.16 5.65 -18.62
CA ALA A 14 10.79 7.04 -18.37
C ALA A 14 12.04 7.91 -18.21
N ARG A 15 11.88 9.23 -18.38
CA ARG A 15 12.95 10.20 -18.16
C ARG A 15 12.39 11.50 -17.60
N GLY A 16 13.17 12.16 -16.75
CA GLY A 16 12.95 13.55 -16.35
C GLY A 16 13.44 14.53 -17.43
N THR A 17 13.32 15.82 -17.13
CA THR A 17 13.78 16.93 -17.98
C THR A 17 15.31 16.94 -18.13
N SER A 18 16.04 16.57 -17.07
CA SER A 18 17.48 16.39 -17.07
C SER A 18 17.83 14.92 -16.81
N GLY A 19 18.40 14.24 -17.80
CA GLY A 19 18.86 12.86 -17.68
C GLY A 19 18.40 11.92 -18.79
N GLY A 20 19.11 10.78 -18.89
CA GLY A 20 18.77 9.69 -19.80
C GLY A 20 17.62 8.82 -19.26
N PRO A 21 17.01 7.96 -20.12
CA PRO A 21 15.90 7.11 -19.71
C PRO A 21 16.33 6.00 -18.75
N SER A 22 15.48 5.70 -17.78
CA SER A 22 15.61 4.58 -16.85
C SER A 22 14.28 3.81 -16.73
N PRO A 23 14.30 2.54 -16.28
CA PRO A 23 13.07 1.81 -15.99
C PRO A 23 12.25 2.54 -14.91
N SER A 24 10.95 2.69 -15.14
CA SER A 24 10.00 3.33 -14.22
C SER A 24 8.62 2.67 -14.30
N VAL A 25 7.80 2.91 -13.29
CA VAL A 25 6.36 2.60 -13.35
C VAL A 25 5.62 3.64 -14.19
N THR A 26 4.58 3.21 -14.90
CA THR A 26 3.67 4.08 -15.67
C THR A 26 2.29 4.07 -15.03
N ASN A 27 1.54 2.98 -15.21
CA ASN A 27 0.29 2.72 -14.51
C ASN A 27 0.44 1.44 -13.68
N VAL A 28 -0.01 1.50 -12.43
CA VAL A 28 -0.01 0.36 -11.52
C VAL A 28 -1.46 0.05 -11.19
N THR A 29 -1.88 -1.18 -11.45
CA THR A 29 -3.21 -1.67 -11.10
C THR A 29 -3.05 -2.88 -10.21
N LEU A 30 -3.66 -2.82 -9.02
CA LEU A 30 -3.87 -4.00 -8.20
C LEU A 30 -5.18 -4.65 -8.66
N THR A 31 -5.16 -5.97 -8.89
CA THR A 31 -6.37 -6.73 -9.19
C THR A 31 -7.37 -6.54 -8.05
N PRO A 32 -8.56 -5.97 -8.29
CA PRO A 32 -9.55 -5.75 -7.24
C PRO A 32 -10.08 -7.08 -6.70
N GLY A 33 -10.47 -7.08 -5.43
CA GLY A 33 -11.22 -8.17 -4.83
C GLY A 33 -12.72 -8.08 -5.14
N VAL A 34 -13.49 -8.95 -4.49
CA VAL A 34 -14.96 -8.98 -4.62
C VAL A 34 -15.68 -8.24 -3.49
N GLN A 35 -15.02 -8.10 -2.33
CA GLN A 35 -15.58 -7.53 -1.12
C GLN A 35 -15.63 -6.00 -1.18
N SER A 36 -16.67 -5.39 -0.59
CA SER A 36 -16.71 -3.95 -0.38
C SER A 36 -15.75 -3.52 0.73
N PRO A 37 -15.35 -2.24 0.79
CA PRO A 37 -14.58 -1.71 1.92
C PRO A 37 -15.26 -1.97 3.28
N ASP A 38 -16.57 -1.77 3.35
CA ASP A 38 -17.36 -2.05 4.57
C ASP A 38 -17.31 -3.52 4.98
N ALA A 39 -17.26 -4.45 4.02
CA ALA A 39 -17.11 -5.86 4.31
C ALA A 39 -15.72 -6.17 4.88
N LEU A 40 -14.66 -5.56 4.31
CA LEU A 40 -13.31 -5.69 4.85
C LEU A 40 -13.16 -5.10 6.26
N LEU A 41 -13.84 -3.99 6.56
CA LEU A 41 -13.86 -3.44 7.92
C LEU A 41 -14.50 -4.42 8.91
N ARG A 42 -15.61 -5.06 8.54
CA ARG A 42 -16.23 -6.11 9.35
C ARG A 42 -15.33 -7.33 9.54
N ASP A 43 -14.67 -7.77 8.48
CA ASP A 43 -13.71 -8.89 8.51
C ASP A 43 -12.50 -8.58 9.41
N MET A 44 -12.03 -7.34 9.42
CA MET A 44 -10.94 -6.88 10.29
C MET A 44 -11.31 -7.01 11.78
N GLY A 45 -12.58 -6.77 12.12
CA GLY A 45 -13.04 -6.74 13.51
C GLY A 45 -12.49 -5.52 14.26
N THR A 46 -11.33 -5.66 14.90
CA THR A 46 -10.69 -4.57 15.66
C THR A 46 -9.33 -4.23 15.07
N GLY A 47 -9.10 -2.96 14.79
CA GLY A 47 -7.85 -2.52 14.17
C GLY A 47 -7.85 -1.03 13.81
N LEU A 48 -6.93 -0.66 12.92
CA LEU A 48 -6.74 0.72 12.50
C LEU A 48 -7.10 0.87 11.01
N MET A 49 -8.12 1.67 10.71
CA MET A 49 -8.40 2.13 9.36
C MET A 49 -7.54 3.35 9.05
N ILE A 50 -6.56 3.21 8.16
CA ILE A 50 -5.63 4.28 7.82
C ILE A 50 -6.17 5.09 6.64
N THR A 51 -6.24 6.41 6.79
CA THR A 51 -6.69 7.33 5.74
C THR A 51 -5.59 8.26 5.26
N SER A 52 -4.50 8.39 6.00
CA SER A 52 -3.36 9.22 5.63
C SER A 52 -2.04 8.65 6.15
N PHE A 53 -0.97 8.96 5.42
CA PHE A 53 0.39 8.56 5.78
C PHE A 53 1.33 9.77 5.80
N MET A 54 2.29 9.77 6.72
CA MET A 54 3.32 10.80 6.87
C MET A 54 4.73 10.20 6.86
N GLY A 55 5.65 10.85 6.15
CA GLY A 55 7.01 10.35 5.96
C GLY A 55 7.03 8.97 5.29
N SER A 56 8.17 8.30 5.22
CA SER A 56 8.26 6.84 5.01
C SER A 56 9.71 6.41 5.14
N THR A 57 9.97 5.35 5.88
CA THR A 57 11.26 4.67 5.90
C THR A 57 11.08 3.28 5.32
N ILE A 58 11.64 3.06 4.13
CA ILE A 58 11.62 1.78 3.44
C ILE A 58 13.05 1.39 3.13
N ASN A 59 13.45 0.19 3.57
CA ASN A 59 14.67 -0.43 3.09
C ASN A 59 14.33 -1.41 1.97
N PRO A 60 14.60 -1.09 0.69
CA PRO A 60 14.23 -1.98 -0.43
C PRO A 60 15.04 -3.28 -0.46
N THR A 61 16.19 -3.33 0.22
CA THR A 61 17.03 -4.53 0.29
C THR A 61 16.46 -5.54 1.28
N THR A 62 16.12 -5.10 2.49
CA THR A 62 15.63 -5.99 3.56
C THR A 62 14.11 -6.11 3.60
N GLY A 63 13.39 -5.11 3.08
CA GLY A 63 11.93 -5.02 3.13
C GLY A 63 11.39 -4.30 4.36
N GLU A 64 12.25 -3.83 5.28
CA GLU A 64 11.82 -3.11 6.48
C GLU A 64 10.99 -1.87 6.11
N TYR A 65 9.80 -1.78 6.69
CA TYR A 65 8.82 -0.72 6.46
C TYR A 65 8.46 -0.07 7.78
N SER A 66 8.54 1.26 7.84
CA SER A 66 8.03 2.05 8.95
C SER A 66 7.52 3.39 8.45
N ARG A 67 6.33 3.80 8.92
CA ARG A 67 5.67 5.01 8.46
C ARG A 67 4.72 5.58 9.52
N GLY A 68 4.66 6.91 9.60
CA GLY A 68 3.61 7.58 10.36
C GLY A 68 2.26 7.45 9.66
N ALA A 69 1.19 7.26 10.42
CA ALA A 69 -0.16 7.09 9.91
C ALA A 69 -1.17 7.80 10.83
N SER A 70 -2.27 8.24 10.22
CA SER A 70 -3.45 8.73 10.93
C SER A 70 -4.70 8.15 10.28
N GLY A 71 -5.77 8.04 11.06
CA GLY A 71 -7.00 7.42 10.62
C GLY A 71 -7.99 7.22 11.76
N PHE A 72 -8.62 6.06 11.81
CA PHE A 72 -9.67 5.75 12.77
C PHE A 72 -9.45 4.39 13.40
N TRP A 73 -9.59 4.33 14.72
CA TRP A 73 -9.73 3.07 15.42
C TRP A 73 -11.08 2.43 15.07
N VAL A 74 -11.08 1.12 14.89
CA VAL A 74 -12.26 0.32 14.54
C VAL A 74 -12.42 -0.75 15.60
N GLU A 75 -13.65 -0.92 16.09
CA GLU A 75 -14.04 -1.95 17.04
C GLU A 75 -15.25 -2.72 16.51
N ASN A 76 -15.17 -4.05 16.48
CA ASN A 76 -16.24 -4.92 15.96
C ASN A 76 -16.71 -4.55 14.53
N GLY A 77 -15.81 -4.03 13.71
CA GLY A 77 -16.09 -3.62 12.33
C GLY A 77 -16.70 -2.22 12.18
N GLU A 78 -16.82 -1.46 13.27
CA GLU A 78 -17.36 -0.10 13.27
C GLU A 78 -16.31 0.93 13.69
N ILE A 79 -16.32 2.10 13.06
CA ILE A 79 -15.41 3.19 13.41
C ILE A 79 -15.75 3.70 14.81
N ALA A 80 -14.78 3.66 15.72
CA ALA A 80 -14.94 4.06 17.11
C ALA A 80 -14.51 5.52 17.33
N TYR A 81 -13.25 5.87 17.04
CA TYR A 81 -12.71 7.21 17.25
C TYR A 81 -11.49 7.50 16.37
N PRO A 82 -11.17 8.78 16.10
CA PRO A 82 -9.98 9.14 15.32
C PRO A 82 -8.68 8.86 16.08
N VAL A 83 -7.66 8.41 15.36
CA VAL A 83 -6.29 8.17 15.86
C VAL A 83 -5.32 8.98 15.02
N ASN A 84 -4.45 9.74 15.67
CA ASN A 84 -3.43 10.56 15.02
C ASN A 84 -2.03 10.14 15.47
N GLU A 85 -1.05 10.41 14.62
CA GLU A 85 0.39 10.31 14.95
C GLU A 85 0.84 8.93 15.44
N CYS A 86 0.22 7.86 14.93
CA CYS A 86 0.71 6.51 15.18
C CYS A 86 1.79 6.12 14.16
N THR A 87 2.67 5.21 14.55
CA THR A 87 3.65 4.60 13.66
C THR A 87 3.23 3.17 13.36
N ILE A 88 3.14 2.84 12.07
CA ILE A 88 2.97 1.46 11.63
C ILE A 88 4.31 0.91 11.14
N ALA A 89 4.56 -0.36 11.43
CA ALA A 89 5.75 -1.06 10.98
C ALA A 89 5.44 -2.49 10.53
N GLY A 90 6.30 -3.01 9.65
CA GLY A 90 6.20 -4.37 9.11
C GLY A 90 7.30 -4.66 8.10
N ASN A 91 7.16 -5.76 7.37
CA ASN A 91 8.04 -6.09 6.25
C ASN A 91 7.24 -6.05 4.94
N LEU A 92 7.71 -5.30 3.94
CA LEU A 92 7.00 -5.11 2.67
C LEU A 92 6.74 -6.43 1.93
N ARG A 93 7.64 -7.41 2.00
CA ARG A 93 7.47 -8.68 1.28
C ARG A 93 6.29 -9.45 1.84
N ASP A 94 6.22 -9.47 3.16
CA ASP A 94 5.15 -10.07 3.94
C ASP A 94 3.83 -9.34 3.75
N MET A 95 3.84 -8.01 3.81
CA MET A 95 2.67 -7.18 3.53
C MET A 95 2.11 -7.48 2.14
N LEU A 96 2.95 -7.43 1.09
CA LEU A 96 2.52 -7.69 -0.28
C LEU A 96 1.90 -9.09 -0.46
N ALA A 97 2.42 -10.10 0.25
CA ALA A 97 1.91 -11.47 0.19
C ALA A 97 0.55 -11.64 0.90
N ARG A 98 0.18 -10.72 1.79
CA ARG A 98 -1.03 -10.80 2.63
C ARG A 98 -2.09 -9.76 2.29
N ILE A 99 -1.92 -8.99 1.21
CA ILE A 99 -2.92 -8.02 0.76
C ILE A 99 -4.24 -8.73 0.45
N ILE A 100 -5.31 -8.28 1.11
CA ILE A 100 -6.69 -8.58 0.73
C ILE A 100 -7.30 -7.30 0.15
N PRO A 101 -7.47 -7.20 -1.18
CA PRO A 101 -8.02 -6.01 -1.82
C PRO A 101 -9.55 -5.98 -1.74
N SER A 102 -10.13 -4.78 -1.65
CA SER A 102 -11.56 -4.55 -1.86
C SER A 102 -11.87 -4.28 -3.36
N ASN A 103 -13.10 -3.87 -3.65
CA ASN A 103 -13.63 -3.63 -4.99
C ASN A 103 -13.79 -2.13 -5.36
N ASP A 104 -13.22 -1.21 -4.60
CA ASP A 104 -13.46 0.25 -4.71
C ASP A 104 -12.39 1.02 -5.52
N ALA A 105 -11.54 0.34 -6.29
CA ALA A 105 -10.45 0.98 -7.01
C ALA A 105 -10.94 1.99 -8.07
N GLU A 106 -10.45 3.22 -7.99
CA GLU A 106 -10.84 4.29 -8.91
C GLU A 106 -10.21 4.11 -10.30
N PRO A 107 -11.01 3.96 -11.38
CA PRO A 107 -10.50 3.59 -12.70
C PRO A 107 -9.77 4.73 -13.44
N HIS A 108 -9.93 5.97 -13.00
CA HIS A 108 -9.36 7.15 -13.66
C HIS A 108 -7.96 7.52 -13.15
N LEU A 109 -7.44 6.81 -12.14
CA LEU A 109 -6.12 7.05 -11.56
C LEU A 109 -5.03 6.18 -12.21
N SER A 110 -3.80 6.70 -12.27
CA SER A 110 -2.63 5.92 -12.73
C SER A 110 -2.17 4.87 -11.72
N ARG A 111 -2.55 5.04 -10.45
CA ARG A 111 -2.40 4.03 -9.38
C ARG A 111 -3.78 3.56 -8.99
N ARG A 112 -4.27 2.54 -9.70
CA ARG A 112 -5.56 1.90 -9.44
C ARG A 112 -5.38 0.85 -8.36
N VAL A 113 -5.44 1.28 -7.10
CA VAL A 113 -5.31 0.44 -5.93
C VAL A 113 -6.57 0.64 -5.06
N PRO A 114 -7.35 -0.43 -4.81
CA PRO A 114 -8.49 -0.35 -3.90
C PRO A 114 -8.05 -0.19 -2.44
N SER A 115 -9.00 -0.01 -1.54
CA SER A 115 -8.79 -0.24 -0.11
C SER A 115 -8.21 -1.64 0.11
N ILE A 116 -7.27 -1.75 1.05
CA ILE A 116 -6.57 -3.00 1.37
C ILE A 116 -6.74 -3.32 2.85
N LEU A 117 -7.02 -4.59 3.14
CA LEU A 117 -6.87 -5.16 4.47
C LEU A 117 -5.52 -5.87 4.55
N LEU A 118 -4.80 -5.60 5.64
CA LEU A 118 -3.51 -6.20 5.95
C LEU A 118 -3.49 -6.62 7.42
N ASP A 119 -3.03 -7.85 7.67
CA ASP A 119 -2.76 -8.38 8.99
C ASP A 119 -1.26 -8.36 9.33
N GLY A 120 -0.94 -8.67 10.59
CA GLY A 120 0.45 -8.82 11.03
C GLY A 120 1.26 -7.53 10.98
N MET A 121 0.60 -6.37 11.05
CA MET A 121 1.26 -5.07 11.19
C MET A 121 1.51 -4.76 12.66
N VAL A 122 2.64 -4.13 12.94
CA VAL A 122 2.95 -3.59 14.27
C VAL A 122 2.45 -2.15 14.32
N LEU A 123 1.67 -1.83 15.34
CA LEU A 123 1.22 -0.49 15.64
C LEU A 123 1.95 0.01 16.89
N ALA A 124 2.65 1.13 16.76
CA ALA A 124 3.30 1.83 17.86
C ALA A 124 2.68 3.23 17.99
N GLY A 125 2.06 3.51 19.12
CA GLY A 125 1.42 4.79 19.45
C GLY A 125 1.14 4.82 20.95
N ALA A 126 1.09 6.02 21.52
CA ALA A 126 0.77 6.25 22.93
C ALA A 126 -0.74 6.41 23.14
#